data_AF-A0A7K7MH82-F1
#
_entry.id   AF-A0A7K7MH82-F1
#
_cell.length_a   1.000
_cell.length_b   1.000
_cell.length_c   1.000
_cell.angle_alpha   90.00
_cell.angle_beta   90.00
_cell.angle_gamma   90.00
#
_symmetry.space_group_name_H-M   'P 1'
#
loop_
_entity.id
_entity.type
_entity.pdbx_description
1 polymer ?
#
loop_
_entity_poly.entity_id
_entity_poly.type
_entity_poly.pdbx_seq_one_letter_code
_entity_poly.pdbx_strand_id
1 'polypeptide(L)'
;AGAMRGGGGAGQARGAAGAGRRRRARGGGGRRAAANARERDRTHSVNTAFGALRRLIPTRPADRRLSKVETLRLASSYISHLANVLLLQ
;
A
#
# COMPACT_ATOMS: atom_id res chain seq x y z
N ALA A 1 19.75 -32.01 -52.10
CA ALA A 1 18.54 -31.34 -52.61
C ALA A 1 18.23 -30.20 -51.64
N GLY A 2 18.27 -28.89 -51.96
CA GLY A 2 17.58 -28.22 -53.07
C GLY A 2 16.06 -28.19 -52.77
N ALA A 3 15.31 -27.09 -52.68
CA ALA A 3 15.51 -25.71 -53.14
C ALA A 3 14.47 -24.75 -52.49
N MET A 4 14.85 -23.46 -52.39
CA MET A 4 14.15 -22.22 -52.86
C MET A 4 12.64 -21.99 -52.55
N ARG A 5 12.30 -20.87 -51.86
CA ARG A 5 11.80 -19.56 -52.41
C ARG A 5 10.25 -19.50 -52.37
N GLY A 6 9.53 -18.43 -52.03
CA GLY A 6 9.78 -17.03 -51.66
C GLY A 6 8.45 -16.24 -51.80
N GLY A 7 8.43 -14.98 -51.33
CA GLY A 7 7.39 -13.95 -51.64
C GLY A 7 6.35 -13.77 -50.52
N GLY A 8 6.02 -12.57 -50.01
CA GLY A 8 6.19 -11.20 -50.49
C GLY A 8 4.81 -10.52 -50.45
N GLY A 9 4.66 -9.37 -49.78
CA GLY A 9 3.40 -8.61 -49.85
C GLY A 9 3.20 -7.56 -48.76
N ALA A 10 3.31 -6.30 -49.17
CA ALA A 10 3.15 -5.08 -48.37
C ALA A 10 1.69 -4.77 -47.98
N GLY A 11 1.50 -3.94 -46.97
CA GLY A 11 0.19 -3.35 -46.64
C GLY A 11 0.24 -2.39 -45.46
N GLN A 12 0.58 -1.13 -45.73
CA GLN A 12 0.43 -0.02 -44.79
C GLN A 12 -1.06 0.25 -44.57
N ALA A 13 -1.49 0.37 -43.31
CA ALA A 13 -2.73 1.08 -42.97
C ALA A 13 -2.53 1.87 -41.67
N ARG A 14 -2.33 3.17 -41.86
CA ARG A 14 -2.35 4.18 -40.81
C ARG A 14 -3.77 4.30 -40.25
N GLY A 15 -3.94 4.05 -38.97
CA GLY A 15 -5.18 4.33 -38.22
C GLY A 15 -4.86 5.18 -37.00
N ALA A 16 -4.82 6.50 -37.18
CA ALA A 16 -4.61 7.48 -36.13
C ALA A 16 -5.81 7.57 -35.18
N ALA A 17 -5.98 6.59 -34.28
CA ALA A 17 -7.06 6.57 -33.28
C ALA A 17 -6.56 6.64 -31.82
N GLY A 18 -5.30 7.02 -31.59
CA GLY A 18 -4.69 7.05 -30.24
C GLY A 18 -4.45 8.43 -29.62
N ALA A 19 -4.76 9.52 -30.33
CA ALA A 19 -4.31 10.86 -29.95
C ALA A 19 -5.24 11.58 -28.95
N GLY A 20 -6.51 11.16 -28.82
CA GLY A 20 -7.52 11.85 -28.01
C GLY A 20 -7.43 11.62 -26.50
N ARG A 21 -6.89 10.49 -26.04
CA ARG A 21 -6.88 10.14 -24.60
C ARG A 21 -5.68 10.71 -23.84
N ARG A 22 -4.62 11.13 -24.55
CA ARG A 22 -3.35 11.60 -23.95
C ARG A 22 -3.38 13.07 -23.52
N ARG A 23 -4.33 13.87 -24.01
CA ARG A 23 -4.40 15.32 -23.72
C ARG A 23 -5.17 15.70 -22.46
N ARG A 24 -6.04 14.82 -21.92
CA ARG A 24 -6.80 15.10 -20.67
C ARG A 24 -6.01 14.86 -19.37
N ALA A 25 -4.84 14.21 -19.44
CA ALA A 25 -4.07 13.81 -18.26
C ALA A 25 -3.01 14.84 -17.80
N ARG A 26 -2.72 15.88 -18.58
CA ARG A 26 -1.50 16.70 -18.38
C ARG A 26 -1.62 17.84 -17.35
N GLY A 27 -2.82 18.23 -16.91
CA GLY A 27 -2.97 19.34 -15.94
C GLY A 27 -3.30 18.92 -14.49
N GLY A 28 -4.13 17.88 -14.31
CA GLY A 28 -4.65 17.48 -12.99
C GLY A 28 -4.09 16.16 -12.43
N GLY A 29 -3.46 15.34 -13.27
CA GLY A 29 -2.95 14.02 -12.88
C GLY A 29 -1.77 14.09 -11.92
N GLY A 30 -0.84 15.04 -12.13
CA GLY A 30 0.34 15.21 -11.28
C GLY A 30 0.01 15.63 -9.85
N ARG A 31 -0.90 16.60 -9.67
CA ARG A 31 -1.34 17.05 -8.32
C ARG A 31 -2.09 15.94 -7.58
N ARG A 32 -2.95 15.19 -8.28
CA ARG A 32 -3.66 14.02 -7.71
C ARG A 32 -2.69 12.89 -7.35
N ALA A 33 -1.75 12.56 -8.23
CA ALA A 33 -0.74 11.54 -7.97
C ALA A 33 0.15 11.91 -6.77
N ALA A 34 0.58 13.18 -6.68
CA ALA A 34 1.35 13.69 -5.55
C ALA A 34 0.53 13.64 -4.24
N ALA A 35 -0.77 13.96 -4.28
CA ALA A 35 -1.65 13.84 -3.12
C ALA A 35 -1.80 12.38 -2.66
N ASN A 36 -2.00 11.45 -3.59
CA ASN A 36 -2.10 10.03 -3.29
C ASN A 36 -0.78 9.47 -2.74
N ALA A 37 0.38 9.93 -3.23
CA ALA A 37 1.67 9.55 -2.68
C ALA A 37 1.79 9.98 -1.21
N ARG A 38 1.48 11.24 -0.90
CA ARG A 38 1.48 11.74 0.48
C ARG A 38 0.56 10.96 1.40
N GLU A 39 -0.63 10.59 0.93
CA GLU A 39 -1.58 9.81 1.74
C GLU A 39 -1.09 8.39 2.01
N ARG A 40 -0.39 7.77 1.04
CA ARG A 40 0.29 6.48 1.27
C ARG A 40 1.38 6.62 2.32
N ASP A 41 2.20 7.67 2.25
CA ASP A 41 3.28 7.90 3.24
C ASP A 41 2.71 8.14 4.64
N ARG A 42 1.63 8.92 4.74
CA ARG A 42 0.90 9.13 6.01
C ARG A 42 0.37 7.81 6.57
N THR A 43 -0.27 6.99 5.72
CA THR A 43 -0.79 5.68 6.10
C THR A 43 0.33 4.73 6.52
N HIS A 44 1.47 4.76 5.82
CA HIS A 44 2.65 3.98 6.16
C HIS A 44 3.18 4.37 7.55
N SER A 45 3.33 5.67 7.84
CA SER A 45 3.72 6.19 9.15
C SER A 45 2.80 5.68 10.27
N VAL A 46 1.48 5.71 10.07
CA VAL A 46 0.50 5.21 11.05
C VAL A 46 0.66 3.69 11.25
N ASN A 47 0.84 2.93 10.17
CA ASN A 47 1.00 1.48 10.27
C ASN A 47 2.32 1.10 10.98
N THR A 48 3.39 1.85 10.77
CA THR A 48 4.67 1.69 11.49
C THR A 48 4.48 1.93 12.99
N ALA A 49 3.79 3.00 13.38
CA ALA A 49 3.45 3.26 14.78
C ALA A 49 2.60 2.14 15.40
N PHE A 50 1.60 1.63 14.65
CA PHE A 50 0.82 0.46 15.06
C PHE A 50 1.68 -0.81 15.21
N GLY A 51 2.71 -0.99 14.38
CA GLY A 51 3.67 -2.08 14.51
C GLY A 51 4.51 -1.95 15.78
N ALA A 52 4.97 -0.74 16.10
CA ALA A 52 5.69 -0.46 17.34
C ALA A 52 4.82 -0.73 18.58
N LEU A 53 3.56 -0.26 18.57
CA LEU A 53 2.62 -0.48 19.66
C LEU A 53 2.36 -1.97 19.92
N ARG A 54 2.19 -2.78 18.86
CA ARG A 54 1.98 -4.23 19.00
C ARG A 54 3.10 -4.94 19.73
N ARG A 55 4.36 -4.53 19.52
CA ARG A 55 5.53 -5.14 20.18
C ARG A 55 5.56 -4.91 21.69
N LEU A 56 4.85 -3.88 22.17
CA LEU A 56 4.79 -3.54 23.60
C LEU A 56 3.62 -4.23 24.32
N ILE A 57 2.70 -4.87 23.59
CA ILE A 57 1.54 -5.54 24.17
C ILE A 57 1.89 -7.00 24.44
N PRO A 58 1.82 -7.47 25.70
CA PRO A 58 2.06 -8.89 26.00
C PRO A 58 0.96 -9.78 25.42
N THR A 59 1.33 -10.80 24.64
CA THR A 59 0.40 -11.80 24.09
C THR A 59 0.90 -13.23 24.30
N ARG A 60 -0.03 -14.19 24.24
CA ARG A 60 0.27 -15.62 24.08
C ARG A 60 -0.39 -16.14 22.80
N PRO A 61 0.36 -16.74 21.86
CA PRO A 61 1.82 -16.75 21.77
C PRO A 61 2.39 -15.33 21.54
N ALA A 62 3.71 -15.15 21.72
CA ALA A 62 4.37 -13.84 21.67
C ALA A 62 4.34 -13.20 20.26
N ASP A 63 4.14 -14.00 19.22
CA ASP A 63 4.03 -13.59 17.82
C ASP A 63 2.58 -13.44 17.34
N ARG A 64 1.59 -13.50 18.25
CA ARG A 64 0.18 -13.38 17.90
C ARG A 64 -0.08 -12.08 17.13
N ARG A 65 -0.64 -12.21 15.93
CA ARG A 65 -1.01 -11.07 15.08
C ARG A 65 -2.28 -10.41 15.59
N LEU A 66 -2.16 -9.17 16.07
CA LEU A 66 -3.29 -8.36 16.55
C LEU A 66 -3.88 -7.47 15.42
N SER A 67 -5.20 -7.45 15.30
CA SER A 67 -5.90 -6.44 14.48
C SER A 67 -5.72 -5.03 15.06
N LYS A 68 -6.06 -3.98 14.30
CA LYS A 68 -5.96 -2.59 14.78
C LYS A 68 -6.83 -2.34 16.02
N VAL A 69 -8.06 -2.85 16.01
CA VAL A 69 -9.00 -2.69 17.13
C VAL A 69 -8.51 -3.45 18.37
N GLU A 70 -8.07 -4.70 18.21
CA GLU A 70 -7.49 -5.47 19.33
C GLU A 70 -6.25 -4.78 19.91
N THR A 71 -5.35 -4.26 19.05
CA THR A 71 -4.15 -3.54 19.48
C THR A 71 -4.52 -2.37 20.39
N LEU A 72 -5.51 -1.56 20.01
CA LEU A 72 -5.96 -0.42 20.82
C LEU A 72 -6.59 -0.89 22.14
N ARG A 73 -7.50 -1.86 22.09
CA ARG A 73 -8.17 -2.38 23.31
C ARG A 73 -7.16 -2.99 24.30
N LEU A 74 -6.23 -3.79 23.82
CA LEU A 74 -5.21 -4.43 24.66
C LEU A 74 -4.20 -3.42 25.20
N ALA A 75 -3.79 -2.42 24.41
CA ALA A 75 -2.93 -1.36 24.89
C ALA A 75 -3.56 -0.59 26.06
N SER A 76 -4.82 -0.17 25.92
CA SER A 76 -5.57 0.48 27.01
C SER A 76 -5.68 -0.41 28.24
N SER A 77 -6.06 -1.69 28.06
CA SER A 77 -6.16 -2.64 29.17
C SER A 77 -4.81 -2.85 29.88
N TYR A 78 -3.71 -2.92 29.11
CA TYR A 78 -2.38 -3.13 29.67
C TYR A 78 -1.87 -1.91 30.45
N ILE A 79 -2.12 -0.69 29.96
CA ILE A 79 -1.83 0.54 30.71
C ILE A 79 -2.58 0.51 32.05
N SER A 80 -3.88 0.21 32.06
CA SER A 80 -4.66 0.11 33.30
C SER A 80 -4.15 -0.98 34.23
N HIS A 81 -3.75 -2.13 33.69
CA HIS A 81 -3.16 -3.21 34.48
C HIS A 81 -1.86 -2.78 35.16
N LEU A 82 -0.93 -2.15 34.42
CA LEU A 82 0.33 -1.66 34.99
C LEU A 82 0.08 -0.58 36.05
N ALA A 83 -0.87 0.34 35.82
CA ALA A 83 -1.25 1.34 36.81
C ALA A 83 -1.78 0.69 38.11
N ASN A 84 -2.63 -0.33 38.00
CA ASN A 84 -3.14 -1.05 39.17
C ASN A 84 -2.02 -1.79 39.90
N VAL A 85 -1.09 -2.43 39.19
CA VAL A 85 0.06 -3.11 39.81
C VAL A 85 0.92 -2.11 40.57
N LEU A 86 1.19 -0.93 40.02
CA LEU A 86 2.04 0.07 40.68
C LEU A 86 1.36 0.82 41.83
N LEU A 87 0.03 0.94 41.83
CA LEU A 87 -0.74 1.67 42.85
C LEU A 87 -1.30 0.76 43.96
N LEU A 88 -1.27 -0.56 43.79
CA LEU A 88 -1.70 -1.56 44.78
C LEU A 88 -0.51 -2.36 45.36
N GLN A 89 0.71 -1.85 45.22
CA GLN A 89 1.92 -2.28 45.93
C GLN A 89 2.23 -1.26 47.04
#